data_AF-A0A8B6HJW0-F1
#
_entry.id   AF-A0A8B6HJW0-F1
#
_cell.length_a   1.000
_cell.length_b   1.000
_cell.length_c   1.000
_cell.angle_alpha   90.00
_cell.angle_beta   90.00
_cell.angle_gamma   90.00
#
_symmetry.space_group_name_H-M   'P 1'
#
loop_
_entity.id
_entity.type
_entity.pdbx_description
1 polymer ?
#
loop_
_entity_poly.entity_id
_entity_poly.type
_entity_poly.pdbx_seq_one_letter_code
_entity_poly.pdbx_strand_id
1 'polypeptide(L)'
;MLWLENLGNYYTPWHVYGPDIFVIDTVLHTTDGPRDCLIAAQFFTSSLKIYWIENKIANWTDTSKIKSRLIDNSIGNVFDVTVANLNNDGKPDLLVTNNGEIGSLYAYEVPSDFSYNIFISRFTLTCLRPYGFLSFHIHVAYSFLYRSGEFKRHSIATGFKPGKSGTGKGAPGAAMPVYPNTKVNASKPSILLSGDDDGKAYYLEPLSNEPSDWSYSMMMFLDAGDGTVGELSFADVDGDSYVEVFAPSYSTNELFVYRFT
;
A
#
# COMPACT_ATOMS: atom_id res chain seq x y z
N MET A 1 -7.78 -10.98 -13.31
CA MET A 1 -8.40 -12.31 -13.17
C MET A 1 -7.44 -13.15 -12.35
N LEU A 2 -7.78 -13.45 -11.09
CA LEU A 2 -7.04 -14.39 -10.25
C LEU A 2 -7.68 -15.75 -10.48
N TRP A 3 -6.88 -16.71 -10.93
CA TRP A 3 -7.29 -18.08 -11.18
C TRP A 3 -6.38 -18.96 -10.32
N LEU A 4 -6.95 -19.99 -9.72
CA LEU A 4 -6.25 -20.92 -8.84
C LEU A 4 -6.66 -22.32 -9.30
N GLU A 5 -5.72 -23.09 -9.87
CA GLU A 5 -5.87 -24.56 -10.07
C GLU A 5 -4.85 -25.40 -9.31
N ASN A 6 -5.28 -26.46 -8.62
CA ASN A 6 -4.42 -27.49 -8.02
C ASN A 6 -5.14 -28.81 -8.13
N LEU A 7 -4.39 -29.78 -8.62
CA LEU A 7 -4.86 -31.14 -8.89
C LEU A 7 -4.83 -32.03 -7.63
N GLY A 8 -4.72 -31.43 -6.44
CA GLY A 8 -4.85 -32.08 -5.14
C GLY A 8 -3.54 -32.59 -4.53
N ASN A 9 -2.36 -32.11 -4.96
CA ASN A 9 -1.08 -32.52 -4.37
C ASN A 9 -0.14 -31.34 -4.11
N TYR A 10 0.56 -31.37 -2.97
CA TYR A 10 1.53 -30.36 -2.50
C TYR A 10 2.64 -30.02 -3.51
N TYR A 11 2.88 -30.88 -4.50
CA TYR A 11 3.95 -30.74 -5.49
C TYR A 11 3.53 -30.01 -6.77
N THR A 12 2.24 -29.73 -6.96
CA THR A 12 1.74 -28.97 -8.11
C THR A 12 1.23 -27.61 -7.62
N PRO A 13 2.02 -26.52 -7.78
CA PRO A 13 1.61 -25.21 -7.31
C PRO A 13 0.38 -24.71 -8.06
N TRP A 14 -0.48 -23.98 -7.34
CA TRP A 14 -1.56 -23.22 -7.96
C TRP A 14 -0.96 -22.11 -8.83
N HIS A 15 -1.33 -22.03 -10.11
CA HIS A 15 -0.88 -20.93 -10.97
C HIS A 15 -1.79 -19.72 -10.78
N VAL A 16 -1.20 -18.58 -10.42
CA VAL A 16 -1.88 -17.29 -10.34
C VAL A 16 -1.37 -16.39 -11.46
N TYR A 17 -2.28 -15.83 -12.27
CA TYR A 17 -1.95 -14.73 -13.18
C TYR A 17 -2.36 -13.40 -12.54
N GLY A 18 -1.41 -12.51 -12.22
CA GLY A 18 -1.73 -11.19 -11.69
C GLY A 18 -0.60 -10.57 -10.86
N PRO A 19 -0.49 -10.89 -9.54
CA PRO A 19 0.69 -10.57 -8.75
C PRO A 19 1.93 -11.14 -9.43
N ASP A 20 2.94 -10.30 -9.64
CA ASP A 20 4.12 -10.67 -10.41
C ASP A 20 5.43 -10.55 -9.61
N ILE A 21 5.47 -9.69 -8.58
CA ILE A 21 6.64 -9.54 -7.71
C ILE A 21 6.33 -9.80 -6.24
N PHE A 22 5.19 -9.35 -5.74
CA PHE A 22 4.89 -9.40 -4.31
C PHE A 22 3.38 -9.45 -4.03
N VAL A 23 3.00 -10.21 -3.00
CA VAL A 23 1.64 -10.27 -2.47
C VAL A 23 1.69 -10.37 -0.95
N ILE A 24 0.76 -9.71 -0.27
CA ILE A 24 0.56 -9.81 1.18
C ILE A 24 -0.90 -10.16 1.46
N ASP A 25 -1.12 -11.10 2.38
CA ASP A 25 -2.45 -11.40 2.90
C ASP A 25 -2.83 -10.45 4.04
N THR A 26 -4.12 -10.11 4.12
CA THR A 26 -4.63 -9.25 5.17
C THR A 26 -6.15 -9.44 5.32
N VAL A 27 -6.72 -8.86 6.37
CA VAL A 27 -8.16 -8.78 6.57
C VAL A 27 -8.59 -7.32 6.50
N LEU A 28 -9.44 -6.98 5.53
CA LEU A 28 -10.02 -5.64 5.40
C LEU A 28 -11.52 -5.67 5.62
N HIS A 29 -12.09 -4.55 6.06
CA HIS A 29 -13.51 -4.46 6.36
C HIS A 29 -14.34 -4.03 5.14
N THR A 30 -15.51 -4.67 4.99
CA THR A 30 -16.63 -4.15 4.21
C THR A 30 -17.83 -3.90 5.14
N THR A 31 -18.88 -3.30 4.60
CA THR A 31 -20.16 -3.11 5.32
C THR A 31 -20.81 -4.43 5.77
N ASP A 32 -20.50 -5.54 5.10
CA ASP A 32 -21.00 -6.87 5.44
C ASP A 32 -20.11 -7.63 6.43
N GLY A 33 -18.97 -7.04 6.82
CA GLY A 33 -18.00 -7.61 7.74
C GLY A 33 -16.58 -7.72 7.15
N PRO A 34 -15.65 -8.28 7.93
CA PRO A 34 -14.28 -8.50 7.49
C PRO A 34 -14.21 -9.49 6.31
N ARG A 35 -13.21 -9.30 5.45
CA ARG A 35 -12.91 -10.15 4.29
C ARG A 35 -11.43 -10.49 4.29
N ASP A 36 -11.11 -11.76 4.02
CA ASP A 36 -9.75 -12.15 3.68
C ASP A 36 -9.40 -11.61 2.30
N CYS A 37 -8.25 -10.95 2.25
CA CYS A 37 -7.78 -10.18 1.10
C CYS A 37 -6.34 -10.54 0.77
N LEU A 38 -6.00 -10.39 -0.51
CA LEU A 38 -4.62 -10.33 -0.99
C LEU A 38 -4.41 -8.96 -1.61
N ILE A 39 -3.37 -8.24 -1.19
CA ILE A 39 -2.90 -7.02 -1.84
C ILE A 39 -1.69 -7.39 -2.70
N ALA A 40 -1.78 -7.07 -3.98
CA ALA A 40 -0.78 -7.43 -4.97
C ALA A 40 -0.08 -6.17 -5.51
N ALA A 41 1.23 -6.12 -5.30
CA ALA A 41 2.12 -5.26 -6.07
C ALA A 41 2.38 -5.93 -7.42
N GLN A 42 2.01 -5.26 -8.50
CA GLN A 42 2.22 -5.76 -9.86
C GLN A 42 3.19 -4.85 -10.60
N PHE A 43 4.47 -5.19 -10.51
CA PHE A 43 5.60 -4.45 -11.06
C PHE A 43 5.51 -4.37 -12.58
N PHE A 44 5.38 -5.49 -13.28
CA PHE A 44 5.43 -5.54 -14.74
C PHE A 44 4.15 -5.03 -15.39
N THR A 45 3.01 -5.19 -14.71
CA THR A 45 1.73 -4.62 -15.18
C THR A 45 1.44 -3.21 -14.66
N SER A 46 2.35 -2.67 -13.83
CA SER A 46 2.26 -1.32 -13.25
C SER A 46 0.92 -1.06 -12.55
N SER A 47 0.52 -1.96 -11.64
CA SER A 47 -0.71 -1.77 -10.89
C SER A 47 -0.68 -2.31 -9.47
N LEU A 48 -1.39 -1.64 -8.57
CA LEU A 48 -1.73 -2.09 -7.23
C LEU A 48 -3.15 -2.66 -7.28
N LYS A 49 -3.33 -3.91 -6.86
CA LYS A 49 -4.64 -4.58 -6.90
C LYS A 49 -4.97 -5.24 -5.57
N ILE A 50 -6.26 -5.27 -5.28
CA ILE A 50 -6.82 -6.08 -4.19
C ILE A 50 -7.61 -7.25 -4.79
N TYR A 51 -7.47 -8.41 -4.17
CA TYR A 51 -8.28 -9.59 -4.39
C TYR A 51 -8.93 -9.99 -3.08
N TRP A 52 -10.16 -10.51 -3.11
CA TRP A 52 -10.85 -10.97 -1.91
C TRP A 52 -11.88 -12.06 -2.23
N ILE A 53 -12.32 -12.78 -1.22
CA ILE A 53 -13.40 -13.77 -1.33
C ILE A 53 -14.73 -13.12 -0.91
N GLU A 54 -15.75 -13.20 -1.78
CA GLU A 54 -17.09 -12.64 -1.51
C GLU A 54 -17.85 -13.39 -0.39
N ASN A 55 -17.53 -14.66 -0.16
CA ASN A 55 -18.14 -15.46 0.92
C ASN A 55 -17.69 -14.99 2.31
N LYS A 56 -18.55 -15.20 3.33
CA LYS A 56 -18.22 -14.89 4.73
C LYS A 56 -17.12 -15.79 5.31
N ILE A 57 -17.05 -17.02 4.83
CA ILE A 57 -15.96 -17.95 5.14
C ILE A 57 -15.09 -17.97 3.88
N ALA A 58 -13.84 -17.55 4.01
CA ALA A 58 -12.94 -17.52 2.88
C ALA A 58 -12.63 -18.95 2.42
N ASN A 59 -12.77 -19.16 1.12
CA ASN A 59 -12.32 -20.36 0.44
C ASN A 59 -11.64 -19.94 -0.86
N TRP A 60 -10.32 -19.78 -0.81
CA TRP A 60 -9.52 -19.40 -1.96
C TRP A 60 -9.49 -20.47 -3.06
N THR A 61 -9.94 -21.71 -2.80
CA THR A 61 -10.04 -22.73 -3.86
C THR A 61 -11.29 -22.59 -4.72
N ASP A 62 -12.30 -21.83 -4.28
CA ASP A 62 -13.48 -21.52 -5.10
C ASP A 62 -13.26 -20.23 -5.90
N THR A 63 -12.64 -20.38 -7.05
CA THR A 63 -12.26 -19.26 -7.93
C THR A 63 -13.45 -18.42 -8.40
N SER A 64 -14.67 -18.97 -8.41
CA SER A 64 -15.89 -18.25 -8.77
C SER A 64 -16.25 -17.14 -7.78
N LYS A 65 -15.71 -17.21 -6.56
CA LYS A 65 -15.97 -16.27 -5.46
C LYS A 65 -14.88 -15.23 -5.29
N ILE A 66 -13.77 -15.39 -6.01
CA ILE A 66 -12.68 -14.44 -6.02
C ILE A 66 -13.12 -13.20 -6.79
N LYS A 67 -13.05 -12.06 -6.13
CA LYS A 67 -13.20 -10.74 -6.73
C LYS A 67 -11.85 -10.05 -6.78
N SER A 68 -11.76 -9.04 -7.63
CA SER A 68 -10.59 -8.19 -7.72
C SER A 68 -10.95 -6.76 -8.05
N ARG A 69 -10.15 -5.81 -7.59
CA ARG A 69 -10.26 -4.39 -7.90
C ARG A 69 -8.88 -3.81 -8.16
N LEU A 70 -8.83 -2.88 -9.11
CA LEU A 70 -7.71 -1.97 -9.26
C LEU A 70 -7.75 -0.91 -8.16
N ILE A 71 -6.66 -0.80 -7.40
CA ILE A 71 -6.46 0.29 -6.44
C ILE A 71 -5.83 1.48 -7.17
N ASP A 72 -4.72 1.25 -7.88
CA ASP A 72 -4.01 2.30 -8.63
C ASP A 72 -3.22 1.68 -9.81
N ASN A 73 -3.15 2.34 -10.95
CA ASN A 73 -2.26 2.02 -12.09
C ASN A 73 -1.51 3.25 -12.63
N SER A 74 -1.51 4.34 -11.87
CA SER A 74 -0.92 5.62 -12.25
C SER A 74 0.44 5.88 -11.59
N ILE A 75 0.84 5.04 -10.63
CA ILE A 75 2.11 5.17 -9.89
C ILE A 75 3.27 4.38 -10.50
N GLY A 76 3.08 3.72 -11.64
CA GLY A 76 4.14 2.95 -12.30
C GLY A 76 4.35 1.56 -11.68
N ASN A 77 5.60 1.09 -11.67
CA ASN A 77 5.97 -0.27 -11.29
C ASN A 77 5.90 -0.47 -9.77
N VAL A 78 4.76 -0.96 -9.28
CA VAL A 78 4.54 -1.23 -7.86
C VAL A 78 5.44 -2.37 -7.41
N PHE A 79 6.24 -2.14 -6.37
CA PHE A 79 7.31 -3.05 -5.95
C PHE A 79 6.99 -3.76 -4.64
N ASP A 80 6.62 -3.00 -3.63
CA ASP A 80 6.34 -3.51 -2.28
C ASP A 80 5.03 -2.94 -1.72
N VAL A 81 4.40 -3.68 -0.82
CA VAL A 81 3.24 -3.23 -0.05
C VAL A 81 3.25 -3.79 1.37
N THR A 82 3.18 -2.88 2.35
CA THR A 82 2.95 -3.25 3.76
C THR A 82 1.56 -2.79 4.21
N VAL A 83 0.89 -3.59 5.03
CA VAL A 83 -0.42 -3.26 5.62
C VAL A 83 -0.25 -2.89 7.09
N ALA A 84 -0.60 -1.65 7.47
CA ALA A 84 -0.51 -1.17 8.85
C ALA A 84 -1.38 0.07 9.06
N ASN A 85 -1.73 0.38 10.31
CA ASN A 85 -2.40 1.63 10.66
C ASN A 85 -1.37 2.79 10.67
N LEU A 86 -1.21 3.47 9.53
CA LEU A 86 -0.14 4.47 9.31
C LEU A 86 -0.52 5.86 9.82
N ASN A 87 -1.82 6.17 9.87
CA ASN A 87 -2.32 7.45 10.37
C ASN A 87 -2.88 7.36 11.81
N ASN A 88 -2.79 6.20 12.45
CA ASN A 88 -3.27 5.95 13.80
C ASN A 88 -4.80 6.18 13.96
N ASP A 89 -5.61 5.97 12.91
CA ASP A 89 -7.08 6.09 12.97
C ASP A 89 -7.79 4.80 13.44
N GLY A 90 -7.02 3.73 13.63
CA GLY A 90 -7.49 2.42 14.07
C GLY A 90 -7.88 1.47 12.94
N LYS A 91 -7.67 1.86 11.68
CA LYS A 91 -7.86 1.02 10.50
C LYS A 91 -6.52 0.74 9.81
N PRO A 92 -6.41 -0.37 9.07
CA PRO A 92 -5.24 -0.60 8.23
C PRO A 92 -5.22 0.38 7.04
N ASP A 93 -4.04 0.87 6.72
CA ASP A 93 -3.65 1.57 5.50
C ASP A 93 -2.68 0.68 4.71
N LEU A 94 -2.37 1.09 3.47
CA LEU A 94 -1.32 0.46 2.66
C LEU A 94 -0.12 1.40 2.52
N LEU A 95 1.07 0.96 2.90
CA LEU A 95 2.34 1.61 2.59
C LEU A 95 2.90 0.97 1.32
N VAL A 96 3.16 1.76 0.28
CA VAL A 96 3.43 1.23 -1.07
C VAL A 96 4.61 1.95 -1.69
N THR A 97 5.53 1.19 -2.30
CA THR A 97 6.58 1.76 -3.14
C THR A 97 6.35 1.45 -4.61
N ASN A 98 6.69 2.41 -5.46
CA ASN A 98 6.94 2.13 -6.87
C ASN A 98 8.44 2.25 -7.13
N ASN A 99 9.04 1.20 -7.68
CA ASN A 99 10.48 1.12 -7.93
C ASN A 99 10.76 1.42 -9.41
N GLY A 100 11.74 2.27 -9.69
CA GLY A 100 12.17 2.56 -11.05
C GLY A 100 13.20 3.68 -11.13
N GLU A 101 13.35 4.30 -12.30
CA GLU A 101 14.31 5.40 -12.51
C GLU A 101 13.96 6.67 -11.70
N ILE A 102 12.67 6.85 -11.39
CA ILE A 102 12.16 7.89 -10.49
C ILE A 102 11.01 7.29 -9.68
N GLY A 103 11.34 6.65 -8.56
CA GLY A 103 10.37 6.03 -7.67
C GLY A 103 9.89 6.95 -6.55
N SER A 104 8.92 6.43 -5.81
CA SER A 104 8.21 7.13 -4.74
C SER A 104 7.70 6.16 -3.67
N LEU A 105 7.42 6.74 -2.52
CA LEU A 105 6.73 6.12 -1.39
C LEU A 105 5.34 6.75 -1.24
N TYR A 106 4.31 5.92 -1.24
CA TYR A 106 2.91 6.31 -1.10
C TYR A 106 2.28 5.66 0.12
N ALA A 107 1.23 6.30 0.63
CA ALA A 107 0.29 5.67 1.54
C ALA A 107 -1.11 5.68 0.91
N TYR A 108 -1.91 4.65 1.17
CA TYR A 108 -3.31 4.58 0.75
C TYR A 108 -4.20 4.33 1.96
N GLU A 109 -5.09 5.29 2.25
CA GLU A 109 -6.17 5.08 3.21
C GLU A 109 -7.13 4.03 2.65
N VAL A 110 -7.37 2.96 3.42
CA VAL A 110 -8.35 1.94 3.04
C VAL A 110 -9.76 2.48 3.32
N PRO A 111 -10.67 2.46 2.32
CA PRO A 111 -12.04 2.90 2.52
C PRO A 111 -12.77 1.98 3.51
N SER A 112 -13.81 2.52 4.16
CA SER A 112 -14.71 1.74 5.03
C SER A 112 -15.37 0.53 4.34
N ASP A 113 -15.45 0.57 3.00
CA ASP A 113 -15.86 -0.58 2.20
C ASP A 113 -15.18 -0.57 0.83
N PHE A 114 -14.10 -1.34 0.71
CA PHE A 114 -13.32 -1.47 -0.52
C PHE A 114 -14.04 -2.27 -1.63
N SER A 115 -15.20 -2.88 -1.36
CA SER A 115 -15.92 -3.72 -2.33
C SER A 115 -16.91 -2.94 -3.21
N TYR A 116 -17.37 -1.76 -2.78
CA TYR A 116 -18.33 -0.95 -3.56
C TYR A 116 -17.67 -0.09 -4.62
N ASN A 117 -18.18 -0.13 -5.85
CA ASN A 117 -17.80 0.84 -6.89
C ASN A 117 -18.49 2.18 -6.65
N ILE A 118 -17.82 3.30 -7.01
CA ILE A 118 -18.48 4.60 -7.09
C ILE A 118 -19.48 4.56 -8.26
N PHE A 119 -20.78 4.63 -7.96
CA PHE A 119 -21.78 5.05 -8.93
C PHE A 119 -22.05 6.54 -8.72
N ILE A 120 -21.58 7.40 -9.62
CA ILE A 120 -22.17 8.74 -9.76
C ILE A 120 -23.50 8.55 -10.47
N SER A 121 -24.58 8.30 -9.73
CA SER A 121 -25.91 8.34 -10.31
C SER A 121 -26.27 9.80 -10.61
N ARG A 122 -26.26 10.19 -11.89
CA ARG A 122 -26.88 11.45 -12.32
C ARG A 122 -28.39 11.27 -12.29
N PHE A 123 -29.06 11.78 -11.26
CA PHE A 123 -30.52 11.85 -11.24
C PHE A 123 -30.97 13.19 -11.84
N THR A 124 -31.75 13.13 -12.91
CA THR A 124 -32.49 14.28 -13.44
C THR A 124 -33.89 14.27 -12.82
N LEU A 125 -34.18 15.22 -11.93
CA LEU A 125 -35.53 15.45 -11.42
C LEU A 125 -36.29 16.35 -12.39
N THR A 126 -37.25 15.79 -13.12
CA THR A 126 -38.19 16.56 -13.94
C THR A 126 -39.40 16.95 -13.07
N CYS A 127 -39.51 18.23 -12.70
CA CYS A 127 -40.73 18.75 -12.09
C CYS A 127 -41.74 19.10 -13.19
N LEU A 128 -42.86 18.38 -13.26
CA LEU A 128 -44.00 18.74 -14.11
C LEU A 128 -45.01 19.51 -13.27
N ARG A 129 -45.33 20.75 -13.66
CA ARG A 129 -46.51 21.47 -13.15
C ARG A 129 -47.69 21.26 -14.10
N PRO A 130 -48.94 21.27 -13.60
CA PRO A 130 -50.09 20.92 -14.42
C PRO A 130 -50.53 21.99 -15.43
N TYR A 131 -50.00 23.22 -15.43
CA TYR A 131 -50.40 24.26 -16.39
C TYR A 131 -49.26 25.27 -16.67
N GLY A 132 -48.80 25.34 -17.93
CA GLY A 132 -48.00 26.45 -18.47
C GLY A 132 -46.48 26.21 -18.59
N PHE A 133 -45.96 26.30 -19.82
CA PHE A 133 -44.58 26.02 -20.19
C PHE A 133 -43.59 27.11 -19.74
N LEU A 134 -42.77 26.80 -18.74
CA LEU A 134 -41.45 27.39 -18.55
C LEU A 134 -40.56 26.34 -17.86
N SER A 135 -39.65 25.72 -18.61
CA SER A 135 -38.74 24.69 -18.07
C SER A 135 -37.44 25.35 -17.63
N PHE A 136 -37.12 25.29 -16.33
CA PHE A 136 -35.79 25.59 -15.83
C PHE A 136 -35.10 24.28 -15.42
N HIS A 137 -33.91 24.04 -15.98
CA HIS A 137 -33.07 22.91 -15.60
C HIS A 137 -32.30 23.29 -14.34
N ILE A 138 -32.76 22.84 -13.18
CA ILE A 138 -31.94 22.92 -11.96
C ILE A 138 -31.19 21.60 -11.85
N HIS A 139 -29.87 21.66 -12.00
CA HIS A 139 -28.98 20.54 -11.69
C HIS A 139 -28.72 20.57 -10.19
N VAL A 140 -29.44 19.78 -9.40
CA VAL A 140 -29.06 19.53 -8.01
C VAL A 140 -28.48 18.12 -7.90
N ALA A 141 -27.17 18.04 -7.77
CA ALA A 141 -26.52 16.80 -7.37
C ALA A 141 -26.67 16.66 -5.85
N TYR A 142 -27.49 15.72 -5.39
CA TYR A 142 -27.45 15.27 -4.00
C TYR A 142 -26.76 13.91 -3.95
N SER A 143 -25.61 13.85 -3.30
CA SER A 143 -24.96 12.60 -2.88
C SER A 143 -25.38 12.29 -1.44
N PHE A 144 -26.34 11.39 -1.25
CA PHE A 144 -26.60 10.82 0.07
C PHE A 144 -26.19 9.34 0.09
N LEU A 145 -24.94 9.12 0.47
CA LEU A 145 -24.40 8.10 1.40
C LEU A 145 -22.89 7.94 1.13
N TYR A 146 -22.11 8.25 2.16
CA TYR A 146 -20.65 8.15 2.30
C TYR A 146 -20.12 6.71 2.14
N ARG A 147 -20.28 6.11 0.96
CA ARG A 147 -19.68 4.81 0.62
C ARG A 147 -18.75 4.98 -0.58
N SER A 148 -17.70 5.81 -0.42
CA SER A 148 -16.61 5.79 -1.37
C SER A 148 -15.76 4.56 -1.08
N GLY A 149 -15.84 3.54 -1.94
CA GLY A 149 -14.86 2.44 -1.94
C GLY A 149 -13.51 2.84 -2.53
N GLU A 150 -13.20 4.14 -2.49
CA GLU A 150 -12.00 4.72 -3.05
C GLU A 150 -10.86 4.67 -2.04
N PHE A 151 -9.72 4.15 -2.48
CA PHE A 151 -8.48 4.21 -1.73
C PHE A 151 -7.89 5.60 -1.92
N LYS A 152 -7.79 6.36 -0.83
CA LYS A 152 -7.27 7.73 -0.92
C LYS A 152 -5.75 7.70 -0.82
N ARG A 153 -5.08 8.10 -1.89
CA ARG A 153 -3.63 8.12 -2.01
C ARG A 153 -3.01 9.38 -1.41
N HIS A 154 -1.88 9.20 -0.73
CA HIS A 154 -0.98 10.24 -0.24
C HIS A 154 0.43 9.99 -0.77
N SER A 155 1.09 11.05 -1.21
CA SER A 155 2.50 11.01 -1.59
C SER A 155 3.34 11.34 -0.36
N ILE A 156 4.10 10.36 0.15
CA ILE A 156 4.94 10.53 1.34
C ILE A 156 6.29 11.13 0.95
N ALA A 157 6.97 10.48 0.00
CA ALA A 157 8.26 10.92 -0.53
C ALA A 157 8.39 10.53 -2.00
N THR A 158 9.09 11.34 -2.79
CA THR A 158 9.25 11.13 -4.23
C THR A 158 10.68 11.44 -4.66
N GLY A 159 11.05 10.96 -5.84
CA GLY A 159 12.31 11.34 -6.48
C GLY A 159 13.49 10.44 -6.13
N PHE A 160 13.25 9.24 -5.61
CA PHE A 160 14.28 8.23 -5.44
C PHE A 160 14.77 7.76 -6.81
N LYS A 161 16.08 7.68 -6.98
CA LYS A 161 16.70 7.27 -8.25
C LYS A 161 17.81 6.28 -7.97
N PRO A 162 18.00 5.27 -8.84
CA PRO A 162 19.15 4.41 -8.70
C PRO A 162 20.44 5.22 -8.90
N GLY A 163 21.51 4.84 -8.20
CA GLY A 163 22.84 5.46 -8.36
C GLY A 163 23.39 5.31 -9.78
N LYS A 164 22.94 4.27 -10.50
CA LYS A 164 23.15 4.07 -11.94
C LYS A 164 21.85 3.65 -12.61
N SER A 165 21.46 4.36 -13.67
CA SER A 165 20.37 3.95 -14.55
C SER A 165 20.72 2.68 -15.34
N GLY A 166 19.71 1.91 -15.72
CA GLY A 166 19.91 0.73 -16.56
C GLY A 166 18.86 -0.37 -16.38
N THR A 167 18.94 -1.39 -17.23
CA THR A 167 18.04 -2.54 -17.15
C THR A 167 18.18 -3.24 -15.81
N GLY A 168 17.05 -3.42 -15.12
CA GLY A 168 17.02 -4.05 -13.79
C GLY A 168 17.47 -3.13 -12.67
N LYS A 169 17.56 -1.81 -12.90
CA LYS A 169 17.85 -0.82 -11.88
C LYS A 169 16.60 -0.04 -11.47
N GLY A 170 16.42 0.15 -10.16
CA GLY A 170 15.36 1.00 -9.66
C GLY A 170 15.44 1.32 -8.18
N ALA A 171 14.75 2.39 -7.80
CA ALA A 171 14.62 2.84 -6.43
C ALA A 171 13.21 3.42 -6.21
N PRO A 172 12.69 3.49 -4.98
CA PRO A 172 13.22 2.86 -3.78
C PRO A 172 12.81 1.38 -3.69
N GLY A 173 13.28 0.68 -2.66
CA GLY A 173 12.96 -0.72 -2.36
C GLY A 173 11.73 -0.89 -1.45
N ALA A 174 11.81 -1.86 -0.55
CA ALA A 174 10.77 -2.15 0.44
C ALA A 174 10.67 -1.07 1.52
N ALA A 175 9.47 -0.90 2.08
CA ALA A 175 9.18 0.06 3.13
C ALA A 175 8.39 -0.58 4.27
N MET A 176 8.81 -0.32 5.51
CA MET A 176 8.21 -0.90 6.70
C MET A 176 7.87 0.16 7.75
N PRO A 177 6.67 0.13 8.35
CA PRO A 177 6.35 0.92 9.52
C PRO A 177 7.16 0.40 10.71
N VAL A 178 7.69 1.32 11.52
CA VAL A 178 8.47 1.00 12.72
C VAL A 178 8.04 1.88 13.89
N TYR A 179 7.99 1.28 15.07
CA TYR A 179 7.94 1.98 16.34
C TYR A 179 9.32 1.85 16.99
N PRO A 180 10.15 2.92 16.97
CA PRO A 180 11.52 2.85 17.49
C PRO A 180 11.59 2.29 18.91
N ASN A 181 10.61 2.66 19.75
CA ASN A 181 10.44 2.13 21.09
C ASN A 181 9.28 1.13 21.11
N THR A 182 9.55 -0.12 21.48
CA THR A 182 8.58 -1.24 21.48
C THR A 182 7.45 -1.07 22.50
N LYS A 183 7.61 -0.16 23.47
CA LYS A 183 6.57 0.18 24.46
C LYS A 183 5.69 1.35 24.04
N VAL A 184 6.04 2.06 22.97
CA VAL A 184 5.30 3.23 22.48
C VAL A 184 4.70 2.92 21.12
N ASN A 185 3.41 2.59 21.11
CA ASN A 185 2.65 2.29 19.88
C ASN A 185 1.37 3.13 19.73
N ALA A 186 1.24 4.20 20.52
CA ALA A 186 0.04 5.03 20.57
C ALA A 186 0.06 6.21 19.56
N SER A 187 1.08 6.29 18.71
CA SER A 187 1.28 7.35 17.71
C SER A 187 1.30 6.77 16.30
N LYS A 188 1.38 7.65 15.31
CA LYS A 188 1.73 7.22 13.95
C LYS A 188 3.11 6.53 13.96
N PRO A 189 3.29 5.43 13.21
CA PRO A 189 4.60 4.80 13.08
C PRO A 189 5.55 5.70 12.27
N SER A 190 6.84 5.58 12.56
CA SER A 190 7.87 6.01 11.62
C SER A 190 7.99 5.00 10.48
N ILE A 191 8.74 5.32 9.42
CA ILE A 191 8.94 4.41 8.28
C ILE A 191 10.43 4.19 8.06
N LEU A 192 10.83 2.92 7.96
CA LEU A 192 12.11 2.52 7.41
C LEU A 192 11.92 2.26 5.92
N LEU A 193 12.79 2.81 5.09
CA LEU A 193 12.73 2.69 3.63
C LEU A 193 14.10 2.28 3.11
N SER A 194 14.14 1.14 2.43
CA SER A 194 15.30 0.77 1.61
C SER A 194 15.32 1.63 0.35
N GLY A 195 16.49 2.15 -0.02
CA GLY A 195 16.71 2.84 -1.28
C GLY A 195 16.88 1.89 -2.47
N ASP A 196 17.00 0.57 -2.26
CA ASP A 196 17.34 -0.41 -3.30
C ASP A 196 18.59 0.04 -4.07
N ASP A 197 18.51 0.23 -5.38
CA ASP A 197 19.65 0.66 -6.20
C ASP A 197 20.03 2.15 -6.04
N ASP A 198 19.32 2.94 -5.24
CA ASP A 198 19.81 4.25 -4.78
C ASP A 198 21.00 4.09 -3.81
N GLY A 199 21.21 2.89 -3.28
CA GLY A 199 22.34 2.56 -2.41
C GLY A 199 22.26 3.21 -1.03
N LYS A 200 21.08 3.70 -0.65
CA LYS A 200 20.83 4.42 0.60
C LYS A 200 19.76 3.73 1.44
N ALA A 201 19.66 4.10 2.71
CA ALA A 201 18.51 3.77 3.55
C ALA A 201 18.02 5.00 4.31
N TYR A 202 16.71 5.07 4.49
CA TYR A 202 16.02 6.24 5.00
C TYR A 202 15.14 5.90 6.20
N TYR A 203 15.08 6.83 7.14
CA TYR A 203 14.15 6.85 8.26
C TYR A 203 13.24 8.07 8.09
N LEU A 204 11.93 7.85 8.07
CA LEU A 204 10.93 8.90 7.96
C LEU A 204 10.16 9.02 9.26
N GLU A 205 10.12 10.22 9.83
CA GLU A 205 9.45 10.50 11.11
C GLU A 205 8.20 11.36 10.87
N PRO A 206 7.02 10.98 11.41
CA PRO A 206 5.81 11.77 11.21
C PRO A 206 5.96 13.16 11.82
N LEU A 207 5.63 14.21 11.06
CA LEU A 207 5.69 15.59 11.53
C LEU A 207 4.52 15.97 12.45
N SER A 208 3.47 15.15 12.45
CA SER A 208 2.25 15.34 13.22
C SER A 208 1.61 14.00 13.52
N ASN A 209 0.92 13.93 14.68
CA ASN A 209 0.09 12.80 15.08
C ASN A 209 -1.38 12.92 14.63
N GLU A 210 -1.76 14.02 13.98
CA GLU A 210 -3.11 14.18 13.44
C GLU A 210 -3.35 13.17 12.30
N PRO A 211 -4.41 12.33 12.35
CA PRO A 211 -4.63 11.28 11.34
C PRO A 211 -4.84 11.79 9.90
N SER A 212 -5.22 13.06 9.74
CA SER A 212 -5.34 13.68 8.42
C SER A 212 -4.03 14.22 7.85
N ASP A 213 -2.99 14.33 8.68
CA ASP A 213 -1.69 14.85 8.28
C ASP A 213 -0.78 13.69 7.87
N TRP A 214 -0.38 13.65 6.60
CA TRP A 214 0.47 12.61 6.01
C TRP A 214 1.90 13.07 5.77
N SER A 215 2.32 14.17 6.41
CA SER A 215 3.66 14.71 6.26
C SER A 215 4.66 14.00 7.17
N TYR A 216 5.86 13.77 6.62
CA TYR A 216 6.99 13.13 7.29
C TYR A 216 8.25 13.97 7.02
N SER A 217 9.14 14.05 8.02
CA SER A 217 10.53 14.38 7.79
C SER A 217 11.25 13.13 7.30
N MET A 218 12.29 13.29 6.50
CA MET A 218 13.07 12.17 5.98
C MET A 218 14.55 12.39 6.27
N MET A 219 15.19 11.39 6.87
CA MET A 219 16.62 11.35 7.15
C MET A 219 17.24 10.14 6.43
N MET A 220 18.34 10.37 5.73
CA MET A 220 19.20 9.27 5.27
C MET A 220 20.13 8.87 6.42
N PHE A 221 20.12 7.59 6.80
CA PHE A 221 20.98 7.06 7.87
C PHE A 221 22.08 6.12 7.37
N LEU A 222 21.96 5.64 6.12
CA LEU A 222 22.96 4.83 5.43
C LEU A 222 23.16 5.35 4.01
N ASP A 223 24.42 5.48 3.62
CA ASP A 223 24.86 5.63 2.23
C ASP A 223 25.93 4.57 1.95
N ALA A 224 25.55 3.55 1.19
CA ALA A 224 26.41 2.45 0.75
C ALA A 224 26.97 2.67 -0.67
N GLY A 225 26.89 3.90 -1.20
CA GLY A 225 27.41 4.27 -2.50
C GLY A 225 26.45 3.97 -3.66
N ASP A 226 26.99 3.53 -4.80
CA ASP A 226 26.22 3.22 -6.02
C ASP A 226 25.64 1.79 -6.03
N GLY A 227 25.47 1.24 -4.83
CA GLY A 227 25.11 -0.14 -4.60
C GLY A 227 23.64 -0.41 -4.39
N THR A 228 23.32 -1.66 -4.06
CA THR A 228 21.97 -2.06 -3.67
C THR A 228 21.90 -2.22 -2.15
N VAL A 229 21.03 -1.47 -1.49
CA VAL A 229 20.64 -1.75 -0.09
C VAL A 229 19.42 -2.66 -0.13
N GLY A 230 19.49 -3.83 0.49
CA GLY A 230 18.39 -4.79 0.49
C GLY A 230 17.22 -4.33 1.37
N GLU A 231 16.22 -5.19 1.49
CA GLU A 231 15.15 -5.01 2.46
C GLU A 231 15.72 -4.93 3.89
N LEU A 232 15.27 -3.93 4.64
CA LEU A 232 15.70 -3.70 6.01
C LEU A 232 14.98 -4.67 6.95
N SER A 233 15.62 -5.04 8.05
CA SER A 233 14.96 -5.77 9.14
C SER A 233 15.18 -5.04 10.46
N PHE A 234 14.29 -5.22 11.43
CA PHE A 234 14.45 -4.64 12.75
C PHE A 234 13.85 -5.51 13.85
N ALA A 235 14.48 -5.47 15.02
CA ALA A 235 14.02 -6.13 16.24
C ALA A 235 14.74 -5.52 17.44
N ASP A 236 14.08 -5.49 18.60
CA ASP A 236 14.76 -5.27 19.89
C ASP A 236 15.53 -6.53 20.25
N VAL A 237 16.84 -6.54 20.00
CA VAL A 237 17.69 -7.74 20.18
C VAL A 237 18.48 -7.71 21.48
N ASP A 238 18.56 -6.56 22.15
CA ASP A 238 19.31 -6.40 23.40
C ASP A 238 18.42 -6.21 24.66
N GLY A 239 17.11 -6.04 24.47
CA GLY A 239 16.10 -5.98 25.53
C GLY A 239 15.94 -4.60 26.16
N ASP A 240 16.45 -3.53 25.54
CA ASP A 240 16.35 -2.16 26.05
C ASP A 240 15.03 -1.45 25.69
N SER A 241 14.12 -2.13 24.98
CA SER A 241 12.85 -1.61 24.46
C SER A 241 12.97 -0.69 23.25
N TYR A 242 14.14 -0.57 22.64
CA TYR A 242 14.36 0.06 21.36
C TYR A 242 14.74 -1.00 20.32
N VAL A 243 14.36 -0.77 19.07
CA VAL A 243 14.71 -1.72 18.00
C VAL A 243 16.10 -1.44 17.44
N GLU A 244 16.85 -2.49 17.14
CA GLU A 244 17.99 -2.42 16.23
C GLU A 244 17.50 -2.55 14.79
N VAL A 245 18.13 -1.81 13.88
CA VAL A 245 17.88 -1.87 12.44
C VAL A 245 19.07 -2.52 11.75
N PHE A 246 18.77 -3.54 10.94
CA PHE A 246 19.71 -4.34 10.17
C PHE A 246 19.55 -3.99 8.69
N ALA A 247 20.58 -3.40 8.09
CA ALA A 247 20.59 -2.96 6.71
C ALA A 247 21.63 -3.75 5.90
N PRO A 248 21.20 -4.75 5.10
CA PRO A 248 22.11 -5.50 4.25
C PRO A 248 22.53 -4.65 3.04
N SER A 249 23.84 -4.48 2.85
CA SER A 249 24.40 -3.84 1.67
C SER A 249 24.96 -4.90 0.73
N TYR A 250 24.27 -5.13 -0.39
CA TYR A 250 24.71 -6.08 -1.41
C TYR A 250 26.07 -5.68 -1.99
N SER A 251 26.28 -4.38 -2.20
CA SER A 251 27.45 -3.88 -2.94
C SER A 251 28.71 -3.74 -2.11
N THR A 252 28.58 -3.48 -0.81
CA THR A 252 29.74 -3.49 0.09
C THR A 252 29.98 -4.86 0.73
N ASN A 253 29.04 -5.81 0.58
CA ASN A 253 29.07 -7.12 1.23
C ASN A 253 29.17 -6.98 2.77
N GLU A 254 28.39 -6.04 3.32
CA GLU A 254 28.36 -5.71 4.74
C GLU A 254 26.92 -5.74 5.27
N LEU A 255 26.80 -5.96 6.58
CA LEU A 255 25.59 -5.75 7.34
C LEU A 255 25.80 -4.55 8.25
N PHE A 256 25.06 -3.47 8.01
CA PHE A 256 25.06 -2.32 8.90
C PHE A 256 24.02 -2.52 10.00
N VAL A 257 24.39 -2.22 11.24
CA VAL A 257 23.51 -2.32 12.41
C VAL A 257 23.42 -0.95 13.07
N TYR A 258 22.20 -0.47 13.23
CA TYR A 258 21.87 0.80 13.88
C TYR A 258 20.99 0.55 15.09
N ARG A 259 21.04 1.46 16.06
CA ARG A 259 20.21 1.42 17.25
C ARG A 259 19.58 2.80 17.46
N PHE A 260 18.32 2.80 17.89
CA PHE A 260 17.68 4.01 18.41
C PHE A 260 18.11 4.28 19.87
N THR A 261 18.26 5.54 20.24
CA THR A 261 18.69 5.96 21.60
C THR A 261 17.68 6.87 22.26
#